data_AF-A0A9X1VCT1-F1
#
_entry.id   AF-A0A9X1VCT1-F1
#
_cell.length_a   1.000
_cell.length_b   1.000
_cell.length_c   1.000
_cell.angle_alpha   90.00
_cell.angle_beta   90.00
_cell.angle_gamma   90.00
#
_symmetry.space_group_name_H-M   'P 1'
#
loop_
_entity.id
_entity.type
_entity.pdbx_description
1 polymer ?
#
loop_
_entity_poly.entity_id
_entity_poly.type
_entity_poly.pdbx_seq_one_letter_code
_entity_poly.pdbx_strand_id
1 'polypeptide(L)'
;MWLLNLPACGRFLMGAAVLLSLDACKHNSAKTTEAATSATGSALDTSRAVRPTAQLPPAAQASQPTQAVGDSISPVILRTWPLSRPQWDSLNTEWNDTTRLVRSQVVNFAGFRLVQESGERPRLFHRVASGGAEWMEIDLSLVASDTEDAPQWGAESGDHSIDTVNLDGRGAAELVLRLHPASYGTGSGTAWDQVSVLDVTSTPTPTLIFQALLAAEDEALGGYAMMHGYKIEPGEQFTGCKRSFRVQHRELLLGPVKTIGNTKPGDCTLTKLSAGRYRYQHGKVLRVGK
;
A
#
# COMPACT_ATOMS: atom_id res chain seq x y z
N MET A 1 -40.10 -14.21 1.88
CA MET A 1 -39.45 -15.52 2.14
C MET A 1 -38.32 -15.69 1.12
N TRP A 2 -37.13 -15.17 1.42
CA TRP A 2 -35.92 -15.30 0.60
C TRP A 2 -34.73 -15.53 1.54
N LEU A 3 -33.91 -16.50 1.17
CA LEU A 3 -32.98 -17.26 2.01
C LEU A 3 -31.68 -16.51 2.28
N LEU A 4 -31.23 -16.57 3.53
CA LEU A 4 -29.88 -16.21 3.99
C LEU A 4 -28.85 -17.17 3.37
N ASN A 5 -27.89 -16.63 2.63
CA ASN A 5 -26.68 -17.32 2.19
C ASN A 5 -25.48 -16.75 2.98
N LEU A 6 -25.01 -17.49 3.99
CA LEU A 6 -23.64 -17.46 4.50
C LEU A 6 -22.92 -18.63 3.82
N PRO A 7 -21.69 -18.48 3.28
CA PRO A 7 -20.51 -18.63 4.15
C PRO A 7 -19.23 -17.89 3.69
N ALA A 8 -18.32 -17.59 4.63
CA ALA A 8 -16.85 -17.70 4.44
C ALA A 8 -16.09 -17.34 5.74
N CYS A 9 -16.30 -18.14 6.80
CA CYS A 9 -15.40 -18.13 7.96
C CYS A 9 -14.26 -19.11 7.65
N GLY A 10 -13.12 -18.63 7.13
CA GLY A 10 -12.06 -19.55 6.68
C GLY A 10 -10.71 -18.95 6.27
N ARG A 11 -10.35 -17.72 6.69
CA ARG A 11 -9.06 -17.11 6.31
C ARG A 11 -8.25 -16.44 7.41
N PHE A 12 -8.67 -16.51 8.68
CA PHE A 12 -8.02 -15.71 9.75
C PHE A 12 -6.84 -16.36 10.49
N LEU A 13 -6.39 -17.57 10.14
CA LEU A 13 -5.36 -18.28 10.94
C LEU A 13 -3.91 -18.16 10.45
N MET A 14 -3.61 -17.47 9.35
CA MET A 14 -2.21 -17.29 8.89
C MET A 14 -1.51 -16.03 9.43
N GLY A 15 -2.24 -15.05 9.98
CA GLY A 15 -1.64 -13.79 10.44
C GLY A 15 -0.90 -13.86 11.78
N ALA A 16 -1.25 -14.79 12.67
CA ALA A 16 -0.69 -14.84 14.02
C ALA A 16 0.74 -15.40 14.07
N ALA A 17 1.13 -16.28 13.13
CA ALA A 17 2.45 -16.92 13.13
C ALA A 17 3.58 -15.94 12.73
N VAL A 18 3.29 -14.91 11.93
CA VAL A 18 4.29 -13.92 11.48
C VAL A 18 4.64 -12.91 12.58
N LEU A 19 3.71 -12.63 13.50
CA LEU A 19 3.94 -11.69 14.61
C LEU A 19 4.96 -12.23 15.63
N LEU A 20 5.03 -13.55 15.83
CA LEU A 20 6.03 -14.17 16.73
C LEU A 20 7.45 -14.17 16.14
N SER A 21 7.62 -14.15 14.82
CA SER A 21 8.94 -14.08 14.19
C SER A 21 9.60 -12.70 14.26
N LEU A 22 8.81 -11.61 14.32
CA LEU A 22 9.34 -10.25 14.39
C LEU A 22 9.97 -9.92 15.76
N ASP A 23 9.41 -10.45 16.86
CA ASP A 23 10.01 -10.31 18.19
C ASP A 23 11.28 -11.19 18.36
N ALA A 24 11.35 -12.35 17.71
CA ALA A 24 12.50 -13.24 17.78
C ALA A 24 13.77 -12.66 17.10
N CYS A 25 13.62 -11.91 16.01
CA CYS A 25 14.75 -11.25 15.35
C CYS A 25 15.36 -10.13 16.20
N LYS A 26 14.55 -9.43 17.01
CA LYS A 26 15.07 -8.39 17.91
C LYS A 26 15.88 -8.96 19.07
N HIS A 27 15.55 -10.16 19.55
CA HIS A 27 16.28 -10.76 20.68
C HIS A 27 17.65 -11.33 20.30
N ASN A 28 17.84 -11.79 19.05
CA ASN A 28 19.11 -12.37 18.60
C ASN A 28 20.13 -11.33 18.11
N SER A 29 19.71 -10.10 17.80
CA SER A 29 20.62 -9.06 17.33
C SER A 29 21.45 -8.39 18.44
N ALA A 30 21.16 -8.67 19.71
CA ALA A 30 21.84 -8.07 20.86
C ALA A 30 22.97 -8.93 21.46
N LYS A 31 23.32 -10.08 20.85
CA LYS A 31 24.25 -11.06 21.47
C LYS A 31 25.51 -11.43 20.67
N THR A 32 25.82 -10.72 19.58
CA THR A 32 27.00 -11.06 18.76
C THR A 32 27.84 -9.84 18.44
N THR A 33 28.42 -9.23 19.47
CA THR A 33 29.47 -8.21 19.29
C THR A 33 30.57 -8.40 20.32
N GLU A 34 31.17 -9.59 20.38
CA GLU A 34 32.46 -9.81 21.02
C GLU A 34 33.00 -11.17 20.58
N ALA A 35 33.99 -11.14 19.67
CA ALA A 35 35.03 -12.15 19.43
C ALA A 35 35.37 -12.24 17.94
N ALA A 36 36.40 -11.51 17.52
CA ALA A 36 37.37 -11.99 16.52
C ALA A 36 38.51 -10.97 16.42
N THR A 37 39.46 -11.09 17.34
CA THR A 37 40.80 -10.52 17.19
C THR A 37 41.78 -11.67 16.99
N SER A 38 42.63 -11.52 15.98
CA SER A 38 43.94 -12.18 15.83
C SER A 38 43.98 -13.63 15.35
N ALA A 39 44.39 -13.82 14.09
CA ALA A 39 45.43 -14.78 13.75
C ALA A 39 46.16 -14.37 12.45
N THR A 40 47.49 -14.29 12.57
CA THR A 40 48.44 -13.79 11.58
C THR A 40 49.12 -14.97 10.89
N GLY A 41 49.31 -14.87 9.57
CA GLY A 41 50.46 -15.44 8.83
C GLY A 41 50.44 -16.92 8.41
N SER A 42 50.56 -17.18 7.11
CA SER A 42 51.81 -17.71 6.50
C SER A 42 51.67 -17.84 4.97
N ALA A 43 52.81 -17.80 4.28
CA ALA A 43 52.96 -17.60 2.84
C ALA A 43 53.23 -18.88 2.03
N LEU A 44 53.29 -18.70 0.69
CA LEU A 44 53.89 -19.55 -0.38
C LEU A 44 53.07 -20.79 -0.80
N ASP A 45 53.02 -21.26 -2.07
CA ASP A 45 53.72 -20.94 -3.32
C ASP A 45 52.93 -21.50 -4.53
N THR A 46 53.22 -20.93 -5.71
CA THR A 46 53.10 -21.43 -7.11
C THR A 46 52.27 -22.68 -7.49
N SER A 47 51.41 -22.51 -8.52
CA SER A 47 51.56 -23.26 -9.79
C SER A 47 50.73 -22.66 -10.92
N ARG A 48 51.39 -22.48 -12.06
CA ARG A 48 50.92 -21.91 -13.32
C ARG A 48 50.49 -23.05 -14.24
N ALA A 49 49.24 -23.05 -14.69
CA ALA A 49 48.79 -23.91 -15.79
C ALA A 49 48.04 -23.07 -16.83
N VAL A 50 48.51 -23.15 -18.07
CA VAL A 50 48.00 -22.48 -19.27
C VAL A 50 47.16 -23.48 -20.07
N ARG A 51 45.90 -23.10 -20.41
CA ARG A 51 45.12 -23.44 -21.64
C ARG A 51 43.61 -23.38 -21.36
N PRO A 52 42.73 -23.34 -22.39
CA PRO A 52 42.77 -22.63 -23.67
C PRO A 52 41.57 -21.67 -23.81
N THR A 53 41.68 -20.73 -24.75
CA THR A 53 40.65 -19.75 -25.10
C THR A 53 39.41 -20.42 -25.68
N ALA A 54 38.36 -20.59 -24.88
CA ALA A 54 37.02 -20.91 -25.37
C ALA A 54 36.34 -19.61 -25.83
N GLN A 55 35.96 -19.55 -27.10
CA GLN A 55 35.17 -18.49 -27.69
C GLN A 55 33.86 -18.30 -26.89
N LEU A 56 33.68 -17.10 -26.33
CA LEU A 56 32.40 -16.70 -25.77
C LEU A 56 31.35 -16.61 -26.89
N PRO A 57 30.12 -17.12 -26.69
CA PRO A 57 28.99 -16.86 -27.56
C PRO A 57 28.63 -15.36 -27.55
N PRO A 58 28.01 -14.85 -28.64
CA PRO A 58 27.71 -13.44 -28.80
C PRO A 58 26.80 -12.94 -27.68
N ALA A 59 27.13 -11.74 -27.20
CA ALA A 59 26.45 -11.01 -26.14
C ALA A 59 24.93 -11.09 -26.26
N ALA A 60 24.31 -11.67 -25.23
CA ALA A 60 22.88 -11.51 -25.00
C ALA A 60 22.56 -10.02 -25.00
N GLN A 61 21.50 -9.69 -25.73
CA GLN A 61 20.97 -8.36 -25.97
C GLN A 61 21.02 -7.49 -24.71
N ALA A 62 21.47 -6.25 -24.90
CA ALA A 62 21.46 -5.21 -23.89
C ALA A 62 20.10 -5.18 -23.18
N SER A 63 20.11 -5.61 -21.91
CA SER A 63 19.01 -5.43 -20.97
C SER A 63 18.64 -3.95 -20.98
N GLN A 64 17.52 -3.62 -21.60
CA GLN A 64 17.00 -2.25 -21.56
C GLN A 64 16.85 -1.83 -20.09
N PRO A 65 17.09 -0.55 -19.76
CA PRO A 65 17.04 -0.08 -18.39
C PRO A 65 15.69 -0.42 -17.77
N THR A 66 15.77 -1.13 -16.64
CA THR A 66 14.66 -1.37 -15.73
C THR A 66 14.14 -0.01 -15.29
N GLN A 67 12.91 0.32 -15.66
CA GLN A 67 12.30 1.57 -15.25
C GLN A 67 11.98 1.43 -13.76
N ALA A 68 12.71 2.14 -12.91
CA ALA A 68 12.36 2.28 -11.50
C ALA A 68 10.99 2.96 -11.44
N VAL A 69 10.07 2.34 -10.71
CA VAL A 69 8.70 2.81 -10.62
C VAL A 69 8.52 3.43 -9.26
N GLY A 70 8.49 4.76 -9.25
CA GLY A 70 8.76 5.55 -8.05
C GLY A 70 10.25 5.43 -7.72
N ASP A 71 11.00 6.52 -7.83
CA ASP A 71 12.15 6.63 -6.93
C ASP A 71 11.59 6.39 -5.52
N SER A 72 12.20 5.50 -4.73
CA SER A 72 11.78 5.24 -3.35
C SER A 72 11.51 6.56 -2.65
N ILE A 73 10.25 6.95 -2.54
CA ILE A 73 9.86 8.16 -1.83
C ILE A 73 9.84 7.72 -0.39
N SER A 74 10.91 7.98 0.34
CA SER A 74 10.87 7.88 1.80
C SER A 74 9.64 8.67 2.24
N PRO A 75 8.66 8.03 2.91
CA PRO A 75 7.42 8.68 3.21
C PRO A 75 7.73 9.85 4.12
N VAL A 76 7.06 10.96 3.86
CA VAL A 76 7.27 12.17 4.64
C VAL A 76 6.68 11.91 6.01
N ILE A 77 7.52 11.93 7.05
CA ILE A 77 7.03 11.93 8.42
C ILE A 77 6.34 13.26 8.62
N LEU A 78 5.01 13.25 8.76
CA LEU A 78 4.24 14.46 8.94
C LEU A 78 4.43 15.01 10.35
N ARG A 79 4.38 14.12 11.35
CA ARG A 79 4.43 14.49 12.75
C ARG A 79 4.77 13.30 13.64
N THR A 80 5.46 13.57 14.74
CA THR A 80 5.61 12.64 15.85
C THR A 80 4.62 12.97 16.97
N TRP A 81 4.01 11.93 17.52
CA TRP A 81 2.98 11.97 18.54
C TRP A 81 3.49 11.25 19.80
N PRO A 82 3.91 11.99 20.86
CA PRO A 82 4.39 11.41 22.11
C PRO A 82 3.22 11.03 23.02
N LEU A 83 2.33 10.16 22.53
CA LEU A 83 1.10 9.78 23.20
C LEU A 83 1.23 8.40 23.85
N SER A 84 1.11 8.33 25.16
CA SER A 84 1.04 7.07 25.89
C SER A 84 -0.16 6.22 25.42
N ARG A 85 -0.09 4.90 25.67
CA ARG A 85 -1.18 3.98 25.31
C ARG A 85 -2.55 4.42 25.88
N PRO A 86 -2.68 4.85 27.15
CA PRO A 86 -3.95 5.35 27.67
C PRO A 86 -4.45 6.61 26.96
N GLN A 87 -3.56 7.54 26.58
CA GLN A 87 -3.95 8.73 25.82
C GLN A 87 -4.49 8.36 24.43
N TRP A 88 -3.86 7.38 23.79
CA TRP A 88 -4.34 6.83 22.53
C TRP A 88 -5.67 6.09 22.66
N ASP A 89 -5.87 5.35 23.74
CA ASP A 89 -7.13 4.66 24.00
C ASP A 89 -8.26 5.67 24.30
N SER A 90 -7.93 6.79 24.94
CA SER A 90 -8.85 7.93 25.11
C SER A 90 -9.21 8.58 23.78
N LEU A 91 -8.23 8.85 22.90
CA LEU A 91 -8.49 9.38 21.55
C LEU A 91 -9.32 8.41 20.72
N ASN A 92 -9.05 7.11 20.81
CA ASN A 92 -9.88 6.10 20.15
C ASN A 92 -11.31 6.12 20.67
N THR A 93 -11.50 6.35 21.97
CA THR A 93 -12.83 6.46 22.56
C THR A 93 -13.54 7.70 22.04
N GLU A 94 -12.84 8.83 21.93
CA GLU A 94 -13.38 10.06 21.33
C GLU A 94 -13.73 9.89 19.85
N TRP A 95 -12.86 9.22 19.08
CA TRP A 95 -13.10 8.94 17.66
C TRP A 95 -14.21 7.92 17.43
N ASN A 96 -14.30 6.90 18.27
CA ASN A 96 -15.36 5.89 18.20
C ASN A 96 -16.66 6.38 18.87
N ASP A 97 -16.69 7.57 19.45
CA ASP A 97 -17.91 8.12 20.05
C ASP A 97 -18.92 8.49 18.94
N THR A 98 -19.75 7.49 18.65
CA THR A 98 -20.84 7.55 17.67
C THR A 98 -21.89 8.63 17.93
N THR A 99 -21.83 9.35 19.06
CA THR A 99 -22.72 10.50 19.31
C THR A 99 -22.32 11.76 18.55
N ARG A 100 -21.08 11.83 18.03
CA ARG A 100 -20.69 12.86 17.07
C ARG A 100 -21.17 12.46 15.67
N LEU A 101 -21.67 13.45 14.91
CA LEU A 101 -22.10 13.29 13.50
C LEU A 101 -20.98 12.78 12.58
N VAL A 102 -19.73 12.81 13.05
CA VAL A 102 -18.53 12.35 12.36
C VAL A 102 -18.29 10.90 12.78
N ARG A 103 -18.56 9.95 11.89
CA ARG A 103 -18.13 8.56 12.09
C ARG A 103 -16.63 8.48 11.89
N SER A 104 -15.91 7.94 12.87
CA SER A 104 -14.51 7.58 12.70
C SER A 104 -14.33 6.06 12.77
N GLN A 105 -13.39 5.54 11.98
CA GLN A 105 -13.02 4.15 11.95
C GLN A 105 -11.53 4.02 12.28
N VAL A 106 -11.20 3.08 13.16
CA VAL A 106 -9.82 2.82 13.57
C VAL A 106 -9.47 1.37 13.34
N VAL A 107 -8.46 1.12 12.50
CA VAL A 107 -7.90 -0.22 12.28
C VAL A 107 -6.50 -0.30 12.89
N ASN A 108 -6.31 -1.23 13.81
CA ASN A 108 -5.01 -1.51 14.43
C ASN A 108 -4.42 -2.79 13.86
N PHE A 109 -3.16 -2.76 13.44
CA PHE A 109 -2.48 -3.92 12.87
C PHE A 109 -0.96 -3.84 13.09
N ALA A 110 -0.38 -4.83 13.79
CA ALA A 110 1.08 -5.00 13.89
C ALA A 110 1.92 -3.73 14.21
N GLY A 111 1.45 -2.86 15.11
CA GLY A 111 2.15 -1.60 15.44
C GLY A 111 1.82 -0.43 14.51
N PHE A 112 0.92 -0.65 13.55
CA PHE A 112 0.27 0.37 12.73
C PHE A 112 -1.14 0.66 13.22
N ARG A 113 -1.57 1.88 12.97
CA ARG A 113 -2.93 2.34 13.20
C ARG A 113 -3.37 3.21 12.04
N LEU A 114 -4.44 2.80 11.35
CA LEU A 114 -5.11 3.62 10.35
C LEU A 114 -6.33 4.25 10.99
N VAL A 115 -6.42 5.57 10.91
CA VAL A 115 -7.54 6.37 11.43
C VAL A 115 -8.20 7.03 10.24
N GLN A 116 -9.50 6.80 10.09
CA GLN A 116 -10.35 7.46 9.11
C GLN A 116 -11.39 8.26 9.89
N GLU A 117 -11.39 9.58 9.75
CA GLU A 117 -12.44 10.45 10.28
C GLU A 117 -13.34 10.87 9.11
N SER A 118 -14.65 10.95 9.31
CA SER A 118 -15.59 11.35 8.25
C SER A 118 -15.27 12.77 7.76
N GLY A 119 -15.09 12.94 6.45
CA GLY A 119 -14.72 14.23 5.85
C GLY A 119 -13.21 14.48 5.76
N GLU A 120 -12.39 13.64 6.39
CA GLU A 120 -10.94 13.83 6.48
C GLU A 120 -10.19 12.73 5.73
N ARG A 121 -8.95 13.04 5.33
CA ARG A 121 -8.08 12.03 4.74
C ARG A 121 -7.67 10.96 5.77
N PRO A 122 -7.55 9.68 5.37
CA PRO A 122 -7.04 8.64 6.25
C PRO A 122 -5.61 8.93 6.70
N ARG A 123 -5.35 8.68 7.98
CA ARG A 123 -4.08 8.95 8.63
C ARG A 123 -3.47 7.64 9.10
N LEU A 124 -2.27 7.33 8.63
CA LEU A 124 -1.53 6.14 9.06
C LEU A 124 -0.51 6.54 10.13
N PHE A 125 -0.57 5.85 11.26
CA PHE A 125 0.41 5.97 12.33
C PHE A 125 1.20 4.67 12.46
N HIS A 126 2.49 4.80 12.74
CA HIS A 126 3.38 3.69 13.04
C HIS A 126 4.04 3.91 14.40
N ARG A 127 4.14 2.86 15.20
CA ARG A 127 4.78 2.92 16.51
C ARG A 127 6.30 2.79 16.35
N VAL A 128 7.05 3.81 16.78
CA VAL A 128 8.51 3.91 16.57
C VAL A 128 9.27 2.74 17.21
N ALA A 129 8.82 2.27 18.38
CA ALA A 129 9.39 1.12 19.07
C ALA A 129 8.30 0.19 19.60
N SER A 130 8.55 -1.13 19.51
CA SER A 130 7.72 -2.14 20.16
C SER A 130 7.77 -1.90 21.67
N GLY A 131 6.69 -1.34 22.24
CA GLY A 131 6.61 -0.94 23.65
C GLY A 131 6.72 0.57 23.92
N GLY A 132 7.21 1.37 22.97
CA GLY A 132 7.34 2.83 23.13
C GLY A 132 6.00 3.57 23.15
N ALA A 133 5.94 4.77 23.72
CA ALA A 133 4.76 5.66 23.63
C ALA A 133 4.78 6.51 22.35
N GLU A 134 5.83 6.44 21.57
CA GLU A 134 6.01 7.33 20.42
C GLU A 134 5.40 6.73 19.15
N TRP A 135 4.59 7.53 18.48
CA TRP A 135 3.98 7.21 17.20
C TRP A 135 4.38 8.25 16.16
N MET A 136 4.65 7.80 14.94
CA MET A 136 4.92 8.65 13.80
C MET A 136 3.73 8.60 12.85
N GLU A 137 3.27 9.75 12.40
CA GLU A 137 2.29 9.89 11.35
C GLU A 137 3.00 9.87 9.99
N ILE A 138 2.59 8.92 9.14
CA ILE A 138 3.18 8.65 7.84
C ILE A 138 2.31 9.31 6.79
N ASP A 139 2.92 10.16 5.95
CA ASP A 139 2.26 10.61 4.73
C ASP A 139 2.15 9.43 3.76
N LEU A 140 0.91 9.03 3.47
CA LEU A 140 0.62 8.02 2.45
C LEU A 140 0.72 8.59 1.03
N SER A 141 1.07 9.88 0.89
CA SER A 141 1.11 10.66 -0.35
C SER A 141 -0.18 10.53 -1.16
N LEU A 142 -1.31 10.41 -0.46
CA LEU A 142 -2.63 10.25 -1.08
C LEU A 142 -2.83 11.35 -2.12
N VAL A 143 -3.44 11.02 -3.25
CA VAL A 143 -3.70 11.99 -4.33
C VAL A 143 -4.39 13.20 -3.70
N ALA A 144 -3.67 14.34 -3.69
CA ALA A 144 -3.98 15.46 -2.84
C ALA A 144 -5.29 16.15 -3.26
N SER A 145 -6.06 16.59 -2.27
CA SER A 145 -7.36 17.27 -2.40
C SER A 145 -7.25 18.71 -2.96
N ASP A 146 -6.07 19.15 -3.39
CA ASP A 146 -5.74 20.55 -3.68
C ASP A 146 -5.94 20.95 -5.15
N THR A 147 -6.29 19.98 -6.01
CA THR A 147 -6.88 20.27 -7.32
C THR A 147 -8.39 20.36 -7.17
N GLU A 148 -9.07 21.26 -7.91
CA GLU A 148 -10.54 21.37 -7.87
C GLU A 148 -11.24 20.03 -8.21
N ASP A 149 -10.54 19.15 -8.92
CA ASP A 149 -10.97 17.81 -9.31
C ASP A 149 -10.52 16.71 -8.34
N ALA A 150 -9.93 17.08 -7.21
CA ALA A 150 -9.34 16.11 -6.33
C ALA A 150 -10.39 15.35 -5.50
N PRO A 151 -10.09 14.09 -5.13
CA PRO A 151 -11.00 13.28 -4.33
C PRO A 151 -11.40 13.97 -3.02
N GLN A 152 -12.69 14.27 -2.87
CA GLN A 152 -13.24 14.65 -1.59
C GLN A 152 -13.39 13.40 -0.73
N TRP A 153 -12.77 13.39 0.44
CA TRP A 153 -12.95 12.33 1.42
C TRP A 153 -14.37 12.43 1.99
N GLY A 154 -15.31 11.68 1.42
CA GLY A 154 -16.71 11.74 1.83
C GLY A 154 -16.94 11.25 3.25
N ALA A 155 -18.06 11.67 3.85
CA ALA A 155 -18.53 11.15 5.14
C ALA A 155 -18.85 9.64 5.11
N GLU A 156 -19.04 9.10 3.91
CA GLU A 156 -19.36 7.71 3.62
C GLU A 156 -18.10 6.89 3.29
N SER A 157 -16.93 7.35 3.75
CA SER A 157 -15.62 6.76 3.46
C SER A 157 -15.68 5.22 3.42
N GLY A 158 -15.52 4.66 2.22
CA GLY A 158 -15.76 3.25 1.97
C GLY A 158 -14.70 2.33 2.58
N ASP A 159 -14.62 1.12 2.05
CA ASP A 159 -13.82 0.06 2.63
C ASP A 159 -12.33 0.41 2.64
N HIS A 160 -11.67 0.15 3.76
CA HIS A 160 -10.23 0.16 3.85
C HIS A 160 -9.72 -1.16 4.42
N SER A 161 -8.57 -1.59 3.92
CA SER A 161 -7.94 -2.83 4.37
C SER A 161 -6.46 -2.66 4.54
N ILE A 162 -5.93 -3.26 5.60
CA ILE A 162 -4.51 -3.39 5.85
C ILE A 162 -4.17 -4.87 5.82
N ASP A 163 -3.19 -5.24 5.01
CA ASP A 163 -2.70 -6.61 4.89
C ASP A 163 -1.17 -6.64 4.89
N THR A 164 -0.58 -7.82 5.12
CA THR A 164 0.86 -8.03 4.99
C THR A 164 1.20 -9.01 3.89
N VAL A 165 2.29 -8.72 3.21
CA VAL A 165 2.86 -9.56 2.15
C VAL A 165 4.36 -9.73 2.38
N ASN A 166 4.97 -10.68 1.69
CA ASN A 166 6.42 -10.92 1.75
C ASN A 166 6.95 -10.88 0.31
N LEU A 167 7.25 -9.68 -0.17
CA LEU A 167 7.68 -9.37 -1.53
C LEU A 167 9.18 -9.62 -1.70
N ASP A 168 9.99 -9.32 -0.68
CA ASP A 168 11.45 -9.54 -0.73
C ASP A 168 11.87 -11.01 -0.50
N GLY A 169 10.96 -11.83 0.04
CA GLY A 169 11.20 -13.23 0.32
C GLY A 169 12.03 -13.51 1.58
N ARG A 170 12.34 -12.49 2.38
CA ARG A 170 13.22 -12.57 3.57
C ARG A 170 12.46 -12.80 4.87
N GLY A 171 11.13 -12.93 4.79
CA GLY A 171 10.28 -13.11 5.98
C GLY A 171 9.92 -11.79 6.67
N ALA A 172 10.48 -10.68 6.18
CA ALA A 172 9.95 -9.36 6.42
C ALA A 172 8.57 -9.22 5.77
N ALA A 173 7.68 -8.52 6.48
CA ALA A 173 6.38 -8.16 5.93
C ALA A 173 6.46 -6.78 5.29
N GLU A 174 5.96 -6.61 4.08
CA GLU A 174 5.53 -5.31 3.56
C GLU A 174 4.05 -5.12 3.84
N LEU A 175 3.66 -3.89 4.16
CA LEU A 175 2.30 -3.50 4.48
C LEU A 175 1.58 -3.07 3.20
N VAL A 176 0.44 -3.68 2.88
CA VAL A 176 -0.43 -3.25 1.78
C VAL A 176 -1.65 -2.56 2.38
N LEU A 177 -1.81 -1.27 2.06
CA LEU A 177 -3.00 -0.51 2.39
C LEU A 177 -3.83 -0.32 1.13
N ARG A 178 -5.11 -0.64 1.24
CA ARG A 178 -6.12 -0.28 0.23
C ARG A 178 -7.12 0.67 0.86
N LEU A 179 -7.43 1.73 0.12
CA LEU A 179 -8.35 2.77 0.52
C LEU A 179 -9.39 2.90 -0.59
N HIS A 180 -10.66 2.72 -0.25
CA HIS A 180 -11.78 2.91 -1.18
C HIS A 180 -12.68 4.08 -0.74
N PRO A 181 -12.19 5.32 -0.79
CA PRO A 181 -13.03 6.47 -0.48
C PRO A 181 -14.18 6.59 -1.46
N ALA A 182 -15.33 7.04 -0.95
CA ALA A 182 -16.46 7.44 -1.75
C ALA A 182 -17.14 8.66 -1.12
N SER A 183 -17.73 9.49 -1.96
CA SER A 183 -18.49 10.67 -1.58
C SER A 183 -19.78 10.69 -2.38
N TYR A 184 -20.92 10.64 -1.71
CA TYR A 184 -22.23 10.64 -2.36
C TYR A 184 -23.01 11.90 -1.96
N GLY A 185 -23.51 12.59 -2.98
CA GLY A 185 -24.49 13.67 -2.87
C GLY A 185 -25.89 13.18 -3.25
N THR A 186 -26.85 14.09 -3.27
CA THR A 186 -28.24 13.76 -3.59
C THR A 186 -28.47 13.32 -5.03
N GLY A 187 -27.60 13.74 -5.97
CA GLY A 187 -27.76 13.48 -7.40
C GLY A 187 -26.57 12.80 -8.09
N SER A 188 -25.43 12.71 -7.42
CA SER A 188 -24.22 12.09 -7.96
C SER A 188 -23.33 11.59 -6.83
N GLY A 189 -22.36 10.76 -7.17
CA GLY A 189 -21.30 10.36 -6.26
C GLY A 189 -19.98 10.20 -6.98
N THR A 190 -18.93 10.06 -6.21
CA THR A 190 -17.59 9.78 -6.68
C THR A 190 -16.97 8.70 -5.81
N ALA A 191 -16.23 7.79 -6.42
CA ALA A 191 -15.56 6.70 -5.73
C ALA A 191 -14.17 6.50 -6.31
N TRP A 192 -13.20 6.21 -5.44
CA TRP A 192 -11.82 5.97 -5.84
C TRP A 192 -11.29 4.72 -5.17
N ASP A 193 -10.29 4.08 -5.77
CA ASP A 193 -9.57 2.98 -5.15
C ASP A 193 -8.09 3.31 -5.23
N GLN A 194 -7.40 3.30 -4.09
CA GLN A 194 -5.97 3.55 -4.01
C GLN A 194 -5.30 2.40 -3.27
N VAL A 195 -4.12 2.01 -3.75
CA VAL A 195 -3.21 1.12 -3.03
C VAL A 195 -1.89 1.82 -2.72
N SER A 196 -1.40 1.60 -1.51
CA SER A 196 -0.07 1.97 -1.05
C SER A 196 0.62 0.74 -0.46
N VAL A 197 1.89 0.52 -0.78
CA VAL A 197 2.70 -0.57 -0.21
C VAL A 197 3.90 0.04 0.50
N LEU A 198 4.09 -0.31 1.78
CA LEU A 198 5.21 0.14 2.58
C LEU A 198 6.13 -1.02 2.95
N ASP A 199 7.43 -0.82 2.80
CA ASP A 199 8.45 -1.63 3.45
C ASP A 199 8.55 -1.20 4.91
N VAL A 200 8.25 -2.10 5.85
CA VAL A 200 8.31 -1.84 7.29
C VAL A 200 9.59 -2.37 7.94
N THR A 201 10.53 -2.91 7.16
CA THR A 201 11.84 -3.35 7.65
C THR A 201 12.77 -2.19 7.95
N SER A 202 12.58 -1.07 7.25
CA SER A 202 13.26 0.18 7.54
C SER A 202 12.82 0.70 8.90
N THR A 203 13.61 0.45 9.94
CA THR A 203 13.40 1.05 11.27
C THR A 203 14.28 2.30 11.43
N PRO A 204 13.77 3.40 11.99
CA PRO A 204 12.44 3.53 12.61
C PRO A 204 11.31 3.88 11.64
N THR A 205 11.61 4.23 10.39
CA THR A 205 10.65 4.81 9.45
C THR A 205 10.33 3.86 8.30
N PRO A 206 9.09 3.35 8.20
CA PRO A 206 8.64 2.58 7.04
C PRO A 206 8.87 3.36 5.75
N THR A 207 9.07 2.67 4.63
CA THR A 207 9.35 3.29 3.33
C THR A 207 8.21 3.02 2.36
N LEU A 208 7.65 4.03 1.68
CA LEU A 208 6.62 3.85 0.65
C LEU A 208 7.31 3.36 -0.63
N ILE A 209 7.08 2.10 -0.98
CA ILE A 209 7.77 1.42 -2.09
C ILE A 209 6.89 1.29 -3.34
N PHE A 210 5.57 1.39 -3.20
CA PHE A 210 4.65 1.39 -4.33
C PHE A 210 3.38 2.17 -3.99
N GLN A 211 2.86 2.89 -4.98
CA GLN A 211 1.60 3.60 -4.85
C GLN A 211 0.89 3.64 -6.21
N ALA A 212 -0.43 3.42 -6.20
CA ALA A 212 -1.23 3.55 -7.40
C ALA A 212 -2.68 3.92 -7.07
N LEU A 213 -3.20 4.94 -7.78
CA LEU A 213 -4.63 5.14 -7.95
C LEU A 213 -5.15 4.08 -8.93
N LEU A 214 -6.01 3.20 -8.44
CA LEU A 214 -6.55 2.04 -9.14
C LEU A 214 -7.90 2.33 -9.79
N ALA A 215 -8.73 3.16 -9.17
CA ALA A 215 -10.00 3.59 -9.73
C ALA A 215 -10.27 5.07 -9.41
N ALA A 216 -10.95 5.74 -10.32
CA ALA A 216 -11.57 7.04 -10.16
C ALA A 216 -12.86 7.00 -10.98
N GLU A 217 -13.99 6.97 -10.29
CA GLU A 217 -15.31 6.71 -10.86
C GLU A 217 -16.27 7.80 -10.39
N ASP A 218 -17.09 8.29 -11.30
CA ASP A 218 -18.23 9.16 -11.03
C ASP A 218 -19.51 8.37 -11.27
N GLU A 219 -20.47 8.55 -10.38
CA GLU A 219 -21.81 7.97 -10.45
C GLU A 219 -22.86 9.05 -10.58
N ALA A 220 -23.79 8.88 -11.50
CA ALA A 220 -25.02 9.68 -11.58
C ALA A 220 -26.20 8.86 -11.01
N LEU A 221 -26.87 9.40 -9.99
CA LEU A 221 -27.94 8.68 -9.30
C LEU A 221 -29.26 8.79 -10.08
N GLY A 222 -29.64 7.70 -10.76
CA GLY A 222 -30.81 7.65 -11.63
C GLY A 222 -32.13 8.06 -10.96
N GLY A 223 -32.31 7.75 -9.67
CA GLY A 223 -33.49 8.17 -8.92
C GLY A 223 -33.63 9.70 -8.85
N TYR A 224 -32.52 10.40 -8.62
CA TYR A 224 -32.51 11.86 -8.58
C TYR A 224 -32.74 12.48 -9.96
N ALA A 225 -32.05 11.99 -10.99
CA ALA A 225 -32.25 12.44 -12.36
C ALA A 225 -33.73 12.32 -12.78
N MET A 226 -34.35 11.18 -12.47
CA MET A 226 -35.75 10.91 -12.82
C MET A 226 -36.74 11.82 -12.07
N MET A 227 -36.49 12.13 -10.78
CA MET A 227 -37.30 13.09 -10.02
C MET A 227 -37.30 14.50 -10.63
N HIS A 228 -36.22 14.86 -11.32
CA HIS A 228 -36.06 16.15 -11.98
C HIS A 228 -36.35 16.11 -13.49
N GLY A 229 -36.91 15.00 -14.01
CA GLY A 229 -37.27 14.86 -15.43
C GLY A 229 -36.09 14.66 -16.37
N TYR A 230 -34.90 14.35 -15.85
CA TYR A 230 -33.73 14.01 -16.64
C TYR A 230 -33.67 12.50 -16.89
N LYS A 231 -33.21 12.14 -18.09
CA LYS A 231 -32.91 10.77 -18.48
C LYS A 231 -31.39 10.62 -18.57
N ILE A 232 -30.84 9.66 -17.83
CA ILE A 232 -29.42 9.28 -17.91
C ILE A 232 -29.27 8.35 -19.11
N GLU A 233 -28.37 8.67 -20.04
CA GLU A 233 -28.11 7.81 -21.18
C GLU A 233 -27.30 6.56 -20.78
N PRO A 234 -27.40 5.45 -21.53
CA PRO A 234 -26.55 4.29 -21.30
C PRO A 234 -25.06 4.69 -21.28
N GLY A 235 -24.36 4.32 -20.20
CA GLY A 235 -22.95 4.65 -20.02
C GLY A 235 -22.67 6.00 -19.33
N GLU A 236 -23.70 6.77 -18.96
CA GLU A 236 -23.54 7.99 -18.15
C GLU A 236 -23.80 7.76 -16.66
N GLN A 237 -24.42 6.63 -16.28
CA GLN A 237 -24.67 6.31 -14.88
C GLN A 237 -23.36 6.10 -14.11
N PHE A 238 -22.37 5.49 -14.75
CA PHE A 238 -21.03 5.30 -14.18
C PHE A 238 -20.01 5.67 -15.25
N THR A 239 -19.19 6.65 -14.95
CA THR A 239 -18.06 7.06 -15.78
C THR A 239 -16.78 6.97 -14.97
N GLY A 240 -15.65 6.82 -15.64
CA GLY A 240 -14.33 6.88 -15.01
C GLY A 240 -13.38 5.85 -15.57
N CYS A 241 -12.33 5.57 -14.81
CA CYS A 241 -11.31 4.61 -15.18
C CYS A 241 -10.97 3.71 -14.01
N LYS A 242 -10.69 2.44 -14.30
CA LYS A 242 -10.22 1.47 -13.31
C LYS A 242 -9.15 0.52 -13.83
N ARG A 243 -8.40 -0.05 -12.92
CA ARG A 243 -7.47 -1.17 -13.16
C ARG A 243 -7.40 -2.08 -11.95
N SER A 244 -7.05 -3.34 -12.17
CA SER A 244 -6.89 -4.30 -11.09
C SER A 244 -5.51 -4.21 -10.45
N PHE A 245 -5.44 -4.44 -9.13
CA PHE A 245 -4.20 -4.70 -8.41
C PHE A 245 -4.31 -5.98 -7.60
N ARG A 246 -3.26 -6.80 -7.61
CA ARG A 246 -3.14 -7.96 -6.74
C ARG A 246 -1.68 -8.27 -6.45
N VAL A 247 -1.43 -8.90 -5.30
CA VAL A 247 -0.13 -9.47 -4.97
C VAL A 247 -0.17 -10.97 -5.28
N GLN A 248 0.79 -11.46 -6.05
CA GLN A 248 0.89 -12.88 -6.41
C GLN A 248 2.36 -13.27 -6.56
N HIS A 249 2.76 -14.40 -5.94
CA HIS A 249 4.13 -14.92 -6.02
C HIS A 249 5.24 -13.88 -5.74
N ARG A 250 5.04 -13.04 -4.70
CA ARG A 250 5.98 -11.96 -4.33
C ARG A 250 6.12 -10.84 -5.36
N GLU A 251 5.16 -10.75 -6.28
CA GLU A 251 5.09 -9.69 -7.27
C GLU A 251 3.81 -8.88 -7.07
N LEU A 252 3.88 -7.60 -7.39
CA LEU A 252 2.72 -6.73 -7.53
C LEU A 252 2.28 -6.79 -8.99
N LEU A 253 1.02 -7.16 -9.23
CA LEU A 253 0.44 -7.25 -10.57
C LEU A 253 -0.54 -6.10 -10.76
N LEU A 254 -0.23 -5.25 -11.73
CA LEU A 254 -1.06 -4.13 -12.12
C LEU A 254 -1.70 -4.43 -13.48
N GLY A 255 -3.02 -4.40 -13.53
CA GLY A 255 -3.79 -4.62 -14.75
C GLY A 255 -3.77 -3.40 -15.68
N PRO A 256 -4.25 -3.58 -16.92
CA PRO A 256 -4.47 -2.46 -17.84
C PRO A 256 -5.56 -1.52 -17.30
N VAL A 257 -5.42 -0.24 -17.63
CA VAL A 257 -6.47 0.76 -17.41
C VAL A 257 -7.63 0.45 -18.36
N LYS A 258 -8.84 0.44 -17.81
CA LYS A 258 -10.10 0.29 -18.53
C LYS A 258 -10.95 1.51 -18.26
N THR A 259 -11.56 2.07 -19.31
CA THR A 259 -12.60 3.09 -19.16
C THR A 259 -13.92 2.44 -18.77
N ILE A 260 -14.78 3.22 -18.11
CA ILE A 260 -16.12 2.83 -17.67
C ILE A 260 -17.11 3.80 -18.33
N GLY A 261 -18.24 3.27 -18.78
CA GLY A 261 -19.28 4.08 -19.43
C GLY A 261 -18.75 4.82 -20.64
N ASN A 262 -19.07 6.12 -20.70
CA ASN A 262 -18.73 6.99 -21.83
C ASN A 262 -17.38 7.71 -21.68
N THR A 263 -16.56 7.34 -20.69
CA THR A 263 -15.23 7.96 -20.48
C THR A 263 -14.28 7.68 -21.64
N LYS A 264 -13.62 8.74 -22.13
CA LYS A 264 -12.62 8.62 -23.19
C LYS A 264 -11.27 8.21 -22.60
N PRO A 265 -10.43 7.47 -23.33
CA PRO A 265 -9.12 7.04 -22.83
C PRO A 265 -8.19 8.18 -22.38
N GLY A 266 -8.33 9.38 -22.96
CA GLY A 266 -7.53 10.55 -22.60
C GLY A 266 -7.92 11.21 -21.27
N ASP A 267 -9.11 10.90 -20.76
CA ASP A 267 -9.68 11.54 -19.57
C ASP A 267 -9.34 10.76 -18.28
N CYS A 268 -8.60 9.64 -18.39
CA CYS A 268 -8.21 8.84 -17.24
C CYS A 268 -7.16 9.54 -16.37
N THR A 269 -7.52 9.81 -15.12
CA THR A 269 -6.66 10.46 -14.10
C THR A 269 -5.83 9.46 -13.26
N LEU A 270 -5.88 8.17 -13.58
CA LEU A 270 -5.13 7.13 -12.84
C LEU A 270 -3.61 7.34 -12.94
N THR A 271 -2.87 6.92 -11.90
CA THR A 271 -1.39 7.02 -11.88
C THR A 271 -0.81 6.37 -13.14
N LYS A 272 0.13 7.07 -13.80
CA LYS A 272 0.77 6.70 -15.08
C LYS A 272 1.75 5.51 -14.98
N LEU A 273 1.34 4.45 -14.27
CA LEU A 273 2.03 3.18 -14.20
C LEU A 273 1.52 2.24 -15.30
N SER A 274 2.45 1.63 -16.03
CA SER A 274 2.12 0.65 -17.07
C SER A 274 1.53 -0.63 -16.48
N ALA A 275 0.66 -1.32 -17.22
CA ALA A 275 0.26 -2.67 -16.84
C ALA A 275 1.49 -3.60 -16.81
N GLY A 276 1.49 -4.55 -15.88
CA GLY A 276 2.52 -5.58 -15.82
C GLY A 276 2.81 -6.09 -14.43
N ARG A 277 3.94 -6.78 -14.32
CA ARG A 277 4.45 -7.35 -13.07
C ARG A 277 5.52 -6.43 -12.52
N TYR A 278 5.53 -6.29 -11.22
CA TYR A 278 6.46 -5.47 -10.48
C TYR A 278 7.05 -6.29 -9.34
N ARG A 279 8.36 -6.20 -9.15
CA ARG A 279 9.07 -6.96 -8.13
C ARG A 279 9.82 -6.01 -7.21
N TYR A 280 9.72 -6.28 -5.92
CA TYR A 280 10.47 -5.57 -4.91
C TYR A 280 11.87 -6.17 -4.77
N GLN A 281 12.90 -5.38 -5.02
CA GLN A 281 14.30 -5.78 -4.92
C GLN A 281 15.16 -4.60 -4.48
N HIS A 282 16.03 -4.82 -3.49
CA HIS A 282 17.01 -3.83 -3.02
C HIS A 282 16.39 -2.48 -2.62
N GLY A 283 15.28 -2.48 -1.88
CA GLY A 283 14.63 -1.24 -1.46
C GLY A 283 13.76 -0.58 -2.53
N LYS A 284 13.59 -1.19 -3.71
CA LYS A 284 12.89 -0.57 -4.86
C LYS A 284 11.94 -1.53 -5.53
N VAL A 285 10.84 -0.98 -6.06
CA VAL A 285 9.91 -1.73 -6.91
C VAL A 285 10.25 -1.50 -8.39
N LEU A 286 10.48 -2.59 -9.09
CA LEU A 286 10.96 -2.60 -10.48
C LEU A 286 9.99 -3.38 -11.36
N ARG A 287 9.70 -2.86 -12.57
CA ARG A 287 8.88 -3.58 -13.55
C ARG A 287 9.63 -4.80 -14.11
N VAL A 288 8.98 -5.95 -14.19
CA VAL A 288 9.53 -7.23 -14.66
C VAL A 288 9.02 -7.56 -16.06
N GLY A 289 9.93 -7.96 -16.95
CA GLY A 289 9.62 -8.55 -18.26
C GLY A 289 9.03 -7.55 -19.26
N LYS A 290 9.88 -6.66 -19.78
CA LYS A 290 9.56 -5.91 -20.99
C LYS A 290 9.59 -6.85 -22.20
#